data_AF-A0A382KDD9-F1
#
_entry.id   AF-A0A382KDD9-F1
#
_cell.length_a   1.000
_cell.length_b   1.000
_cell.length_c   1.000
_cell.angle_alpha   90.00
_cell.angle_beta   90.00
_cell.angle_gamma   90.00
#
_symmetry.space_group_name_H-M   'P 1'
#
loop_
_entity.id
_entity.type
_entity.pdbx_description
1 polymer ?
#
loop_
_entity_poly.entity_id
_entity_poly.type
_entity_poly.pdbx_seq_one_letter_code
_entity_poly.pdbx_strand_id
1 'polypeptide(L)'
;NFTAAHETGHIVLHAPYYIEQLKKKEKENTNIICRKDEGFEGNKKAPEEWQADKFAALLLMPSAMVKKAFFSTYKRPINVKKKKLREIFFPKSPIFKAYRLAETIIKAGNFTNVSKMAMLNRLIGLNLVRGLPFQKSNATQKQRRKS
;
A
#
# COMPACT_ATOMS: atom_id res chain seq x y z
N ASN A 1 -9.95 -0.57 -8.97
CA ASN A 1 -8.84 -1.56 -9.04
C ASN A 1 -7.53 -0.84 -8.70
N PHE A 2 -6.69 -1.40 -7.81
CA PHE A 2 -5.43 -0.78 -7.35
C PHE A 2 -4.42 -0.59 -8.47
N THR A 3 -4.26 -1.57 -9.35
CA THR A 3 -3.33 -1.49 -10.49
C THR A 3 -3.71 -0.33 -11.42
N ALA A 4 -4.98 -0.21 -11.80
CA ALA A 4 -5.44 0.89 -12.65
C ALA A 4 -5.22 2.28 -12.01
N ALA A 5 -5.44 2.39 -10.70
CA ALA A 5 -5.18 3.63 -9.96
C ALA A 5 -3.68 3.95 -9.85
N HIS A 6 -2.82 2.92 -9.76
CA HIS A 6 -1.36 3.05 -9.77
C HIS A 6 -0.87 3.54 -11.13
N GLU A 7 -1.33 2.95 -12.25
CA GLU A 7 -1.00 3.43 -13.60
C GLU A 7 -1.50 4.86 -13.85
N THR A 8 -2.69 5.19 -13.34
CA THR A 8 -3.21 6.57 -13.39
C THR A 8 -2.28 7.53 -12.64
N GLY A 9 -1.75 7.11 -11.48
CA GLY A 9 -0.78 7.88 -10.72
C GLY A 9 0.52 8.12 -11.50
N HIS A 10 1.01 7.10 -12.20
CA HIS A 10 2.16 7.24 -13.09
C HIS A 10 1.92 8.25 -14.20
N ILE A 11 0.77 8.18 -14.87
CA ILE A 11 0.41 9.11 -15.94
C ILE A 11 0.29 10.54 -15.40
N VAL A 12 -0.48 10.73 -14.32
CA VAL A 12 -0.78 12.07 -13.79
C VAL A 12 0.46 12.73 -13.20
N LEU A 13 1.29 11.99 -12.46
CA LEU A 13 2.43 12.57 -11.74
C LEU A 13 3.69 12.68 -12.60
N HIS A 14 3.92 11.71 -13.50
CA HIS A 14 5.24 11.57 -14.14
C HIS A 14 5.23 11.85 -15.64
N ALA A 15 4.11 11.62 -16.36
CA ALA A 15 4.07 11.89 -17.81
C ALA A 15 4.41 13.34 -18.19
N PRO A 16 3.97 14.40 -17.46
CA PRO A 16 4.34 15.77 -17.79
C PRO A 16 5.85 16.01 -17.72
N TYR A 17 6.52 15.48 -16.70
CA TYR A 17 7.97 15.62 -16.51
C TYR A 17 8.76 14.95 -17.66
N TYR A 18 8.31 13.77 -18.11
CA TYR A 18 8.91 13.11 -19.26
C TYR A 18 8.71 13.89 -20.56
N ILE A 19 7.51 14.43 -20.80
CA ILE A 19 7.22 15.23 -21.99
C ILE A 19 8.11 16.48 -22.03
N GLU A 20 8.35 17.11 -20.87
CA GLU A 20 9.27 18.26 -20.78
C GLU A 20 10.74 17.87 -21.02
N GLN A 21 11.21 16.74 -20.49
CA GLN A 21 12.56 16.24 -20.78
C GLN A 21 12.74 15.92 -22.27
N LEU A 22 11.76 15.27 -22.89
CA LEU A 22 11.78 14.97 -24.33
C LEU A 22 11.83 16.25 -25.19
N LYS A 23 11.11 17.31 -24.79
CA LYS A 23 11.14 18.61 -25.46
C LYS A 23 12.50 19.32 -25.33
N LYS A 24 13.26 19.08 -24.26
CA LYS A 24 14.57 19.71 -24.00
C LYS A 24 15.76 19.06 -24.73
N LYS A 25 15.56 17.99 -25.52
CA LYS A 25 16.63 17.30 -26.28
C LYS A 25 17.82 16.84 -25.42
N GLU A 26 17.62 16.47 -24.16
CA GLU A 26 18.56 15.58 -23.47
C GLU A 26 18.35 14.16 -24.00
N LYS A 27 18.95 13.89 -25.16
CA LYS A 27 19.17 12.52 -25.65
C LYS A 27 20.29 11.91 -24.84
N GLU A 28 19.96 11.35 -23.69
CA GLU A 28 20.67 10.18 -23.19
C GLU A 28 19.72 9.42 -22.25
N ASN A 29 19.35 8.21 -22.67
CA ASN A 29 18.54 7.24 -21.95
C ASN A 29 17.03 7.53 -21.84
N THR A 30 16.37 7.68 -22.98
CA THR A 30 14.96 7.27 -23.10
C THR A 30 14.88 5.74 -23.03
N ASN A 31 15.26 5.15 -21.89
CA ASN A 31 14.71 3.86 -21.51
C ASN A 31 13.22 4.13 -21.34
N ILE A 32 12.41 3.49 -22.17
CA ILE A 32 11.02 3.23 -21.84
C ILE A 32 11.08 2.39 -20.56
N ILE A 33 11.14 3.06 -19.39
CA ILE A 33 11.09 2.46 -18.04
C ILE A 33 9.69 1.85 -17.79
N CYS A 34 8.85 1.75 -18.82
CA CYS A 34 7.64 0.93 -18.79
C CYS A 34 7.91 -0.58 -18.77
N ARG A 35 9.16 -1.06 -18.87
CA ARG A 35 9.54 -2.47 -18.60
C ARG A 35 11.01 -2.60 -18.21
N LYS A 36 11.31 -2.55 -16.90
CA LYS A 36 12.41 -3.30 -16.28
C LYS A 36 11.89 -3.72 -14.90
N ASP A 37 11.61 -5.00 -14.66
CA ASP A 37 12.59 -5.91 -14.08
C ASP A 37 13.98 -5.27 -13.88
N GLU A 38 14.07 -4.23 -13.05
CA GLU A 38 15.34 -3.83 -12.45
C GLU A 38 15.64 -4.82 -11.33
N GLY A 39 16.12 -5.98 -11.78
CA GLY A 39 16.89 -6.86 -10.93
C GLY A 39 18.18 -6.17 -10.50
N PHE A 40 18.60 -6.53 -9.29
CA PHE A 40 19.99 -6.64 -8.91
C PHE A 40 20.74 -5.33 -8.59
N GLU A 41 20.23 -4.54 -7.65
CA GLU A 41 21.03 -4.03 -6.53
C GLU A 41 20.11 -3.44 -5.44
N GLY A 42 20.45 -3.73 -4.19
CA GLY A 42 19.54 -3.60 -3.06
C GLY A 42 19.15 -2.16 -2.69
N ASN A 43 17.92 -2.04 -2.19
CA ASN A 43 17.41 -0.98 -1.30
C ASN A 43 17.11 0.40 -1.92
N LYS A 44 16.00 0.49 -2.66
CA LYS A 44 14.82 1.35 -2.40
C LYS A 44 13.88 1.22 -3.61
N LYS A 45 12.56 1.17 -3.40
CA LYS A 45 11.60 1.29 -4.52
C LYS A 45 11.87 2.65 -5.17
N ALA A 46 11.98 2.71 -6.50
CA ALA A 46 12.25 3.95 -7.22
C ALA A 46 11.27 5.06 -6.74
N PRO A 47 11.71 6.33 -6.63
CA PRO A 47 10.88 7.43 -6.16
C PRO A 47 9.49 7.51 -6.82
N GLU A 48 9.42 7.20 -8.09
CA GLU A 48 8.23 7.26 -8.94
C GLU A 48 7.21 6.19 -8.52
N GLU A 49 7.71 5.00 -8.24
CA GLU A 49 6.96 3.81 -7.86
C GLU A 49 6.29 3.92 -6.49
N TRP A 50 6.91 4.62 -5.53
CA TRP A 50 6.24 4.88 -4.24
C TRP A 50 5.19 5.99 -4.37
N GLN A 51 5.41 6.95 -5.26
CA GLN A 51 4.47 8.04 -5.49
C GLN A 51 3.18 7.53 -6.14
N ALA A 52 3.29 6.68 -7.16
CA ALA A 52 2.14 6.03 -7.79
C ALA A 52 1.35 5.14 -6.80
N ASP A 53 2.03 4.36 -5.96
CA ASP A 53 1.38 3.58 -4.89
C ASP A 53 0.63 4.48 -3.90
N LYS A 54 1.24 5.60 -3.49
CA LYS A 54 0.61 6.56 -2.57
C LYS A 54 -0.58 7.24 -3.21
N PHE A 55 -0.49 7.60 -4.49
CA PHE A 55 -1.59 8.16 -5.28
C PHE A 55 -2.76 7.17 -5.33
N ALA A 56 -2.52 5.93 -5.73
CA ALA A 56 -3.54 4.89 -5.80
C ALA A 56 -4.22 4.65 -4.44
N ALA A 57 -3.44 4.62 -3.36
CA ALA A 57 -3.96 4.47 -2.01
C ALA A 57 -4.82 5.66 -1.56
N LEU A 58 -4.45 6.90 -1.92
CA LEU A 58 -5.23 8.09 -1.60
C LEU A 58 -6.52 8.18 -2.44
N LEU A 59 -6.45 7.80 -3.71
CA LEU A 59 -7.58 7.77 -4.63
C LEU A 59 -8.63 6.73 -4.20
N LEU A 60 -8.19 5.51 -3.88
CA LEU A 60 -9.09 4.41 -3.53
C LEU A 60 -9.51 4.40 -2.05
N MET A 61 -8.69 4.96 -1.17
CA MET A 61 -8.92 4.96 0.27
C MET A 61 -8.59 6.35 0.88
N PRO A 62 -9.43 7.37 0.63
CA PRO A 62 -9.21 8.71 1.15
C PRO A 62 -9.08 8.73 2.68
N SER A 63 -8.13 9.50 3.21
CA SER A 63 -7.81 9.51 4.64
C SER A 63 -9.03 9.81 5.52
N ALA A 64 -9.88 10.75 5.11
CA ALA A 64 -11.09 11.12 5.84
C ALA A 64 -12.09 9.96 5.93
N MET A 65 -12.34 9.26 4.81
CA MET A 65 -13.26 8.12 4.77
C MET A 65 -12.74 6.94 5.58
N VAL A 66 -11.46 6.61 5.45
CA VAL A 66 -10.85 5.50 6.21
C VAL A 66 -10.89 5.79 7.71
N LYS A 67 -10.54 7.02 8.13
CA LYS A 67 -10.62 7.43 9.53
C LYS A 67 -12.07 7.38 10.03
N LYS A 68 -13.03 7.89 9.26
CA LYS A 68 -14.46 7.84 9.61
C LYS A 68 -14.93 6.40 9.85
N ALA A 69 -14.66 5.50 8.91
CA ALA A 69 -15.01 4.08 9.03
C ALA A 69 -14.27 3.37 10.19
N PHE A 70 -13.02 3.76 10.43
CA PHE A 70 -12.26 3.23 11.57
C PHE A 70 -12.86 3.66 12.90
N PHE A 71 -13.09 4.97 13.09
CA PHE A 71 -13.57 5.52 14.35
C PHE A 71 -15.05 5.26 14.63
N SER A 72 -15.85 4.91 13.61
CA SER A 72 -17.19 4.36 13.82
C SER A 72 -17.18 2.96 14.43
N THR A 73 -16.07 2.22 14.27
CA THR A 73 -15.93 0.84 14.74
C THR A 73 -15.04 0.73 16.00
N TYR A 74 -13.99 1.56 16.08
CA TYR A 74 -12.96 1.49 17.12
C TYR A 74 -12.67 2.88 17.68
N LYS A 75 -12.70 3.01 19.02
CA LYS A 75 -12.48 4.31 19.69
C LYS A 75 -11.02 4.81 19.63
N ARG A 76 -10.05 3.94 19.34
CA ARG A 76 -8.61 4.27 19.37
C ARG A 76 -7.79 3.37 18.43
N PRO A 77 -6.59 3.82 18.01
CA PRO A 77 -5.65 2.98 17.26
C PRO A 77 -5.33 1.66 17.97
N ILE A 78 -5.12 0.60 17.19
CA ILE A 78 -4.99 -0.77 17.71
C ILE A 78 -3.55 -1.26 17.48
N ASN A 79 -2.91 -1.73 18.55
CA ASN A 79 -1.67 -2.48 18.46
C ASN A 79 -1.97 -3.97 18.45
N VAL A 80 -1.74 -4.64 17.31
CA VAL A 80 -2.09 -6.05 17.11
C VAL A 80 -1.14 -7.03 17.80
N LYS A 81 0.06 -6.59 18.20
CA LYS A 81 1.00 -7.38 19.01
C LYS A 81 0.63 -7.42 20.50
N LYS A 82 -0.18 -6.47 20.97
CA LYS A 82 -0.58 -6.41 22.38
C LYS A 82 -1.58 -7.53 22.65
N LYS A 83 -1.20 -8.52 23.48
CA LYS A 83 -2.05 -9.64 23.83
C LYS A 83 -3.12 -9.20 24.83
N LYS A 84 -4.36 -9.65 24.63
CA LYS A 84 -5.41 -9.57 25.66
C LYS A 84 -5.30 -10.78 26.59
N LEU A 85 -5.80 -10.67 27.82
CA LEU A 85 -5.79 -11.79 28.80
C LEU A 85 -6.33 -13.10 28.21
N ARG A 86 -7.43 -13.03 27.43
CA ARG A 86 -8.03 -14.19 26.76
C ARG A 86 -7.14 -14.85 25.69
N GLU A 87 -6.18 -14.12 25.13
CA GLU A 87 -5.27 -14.61 24.08
C GLU A 87 -4.01 -15.29 24.65
N ILE A 88 -3.90 -15.37 25.98
CA ILE A 88 -2.90 -16.18 26.66
C ILE A 88 -3.23 -17.66 26.47
N PHE A 89 -4.52 -18.02 26.55
CA PHE A 89 -5.00 -19.39 26.39
C PHE A 89 -5.19 -19.80 24.92
N PHE A 90 -5.50 -18.83 24.04
CA PHE A 90 -5.70 -19.06 22.60
C PHE A 90 -4.94 -18.01 21.78
N PRO A 91 -3.64 -18.23 21.50
CA PRO A 91 -2.84 -17.25 20.77
C PRO A 91 -3.34 -17.11 19.33
N LYS A 92 -3.75 -15.90 18.95
CA LYS A 92 -4.04 -15.55 17.56
C LYS A 92 -2.88 -14.78 16.96
N SER A 93 -2.50 -15.15 15.73
CA SER A 93 -1.44 -14.46 15.01
C SER A 93 -1.77 -12.98 14.81
N PRO A 94 -0.83 -12.04 15.07
CA PRO A 94 -1.06 -10.60 14.89
C PRO A 94 -1.51 -10.23 13.48
N ILE A 95 -1.00 -10.92 12.44
CA ILE A 95 -1.37 -10.65 11.05
C ILE A 95 -2.83 -11.02 10.78
N PHE A 96 -3.31 -12.12 11.35
CA PHE A 96 -4.70 -12.54 11.21
C PHE A 96 -5.66 -11.52 11.85
N LYS A 97 -5.32 -11.00 13.04
CA LYS A 97 -6.08 -9.92 13.68
C LYS A 97 -6.13 -8.68 12.80
N ALA A 98 -5.00 -8.32 12.21
CA ALA A 98 -4.88 -7.15 11.35
C ALA A 98 -5.71 -7.28 10.07
N TYR A 99 -5.72 -8.45 9.43
CA TYR A 99 -6.59 -8.71 8.28
C TYR A 99 -8.07 -8.69 8.64
N ARG A 100 -8.45 -9.21 9.81
CA ARG A 100 -9.83 -9.10 10.30
C ARG A 100 -10.24 -7.65 10.54
N LEU A 101 -9.35 -6.84 11.11
CA LEU A 101 -9.58 -5.40 11.28
C LEU A 101 -9.81 -4.73 9.92
N ALA A 102 -8.93 -4.98 8.95
CA ALA A 102 -9.06 -4.43 7.60
C ALA A 102 -10.38 -4.82 6.93
N GLU A 103 -10.83 -6.08 7.07
CA GLU A 103 -12.13 -6.53 6.57
C GLU A 103 -13.30 -5.77 7.19
N THR A 104 -13.28 -5.58 8.52
CA THR A 104 -14.31 -4.82 9.21
C THR A 104 -14.37 -3.38 8.70
N ILE A 105 -13.22 -2.72 8.49
CA ILE A 105 -13.18 -1.34 7.99
C ILE A 105 -13.64 -1.24 6.53
N ILE A 106 -13.30 -2.22 5.70
CA ILE A 106 -13.80 -2.30 4.33
C ILE A 106 -15.33 -2.30 4.33
N LYS A 107 -15.95 -3.16 5.16
CA LYS A 107 -17.41 -3.26 5.28
C LYS A 107 -18.03 -2.01 5.88
N ALA A 108 -17.46 -1.47 6.97
CA ALA A 108 -17.98 -0.27 7.62
C ALA A 108 -17.93 0.99 6.75
N GLY A 109 -16.95 1.08 5.84
CA GLY A 109 -16.77 2.21 4.93
C GLY A 109 -17.26 1.99 3.50
N ASN A 110 -17.89 0.86 3.19
CA ASN A 110 -18.35 0.48 1.85
C ASN A 110 -17.24 0.58 0.77
N PHE A 111 -16.02 0.16 1.09
CA PHE A 111 -14.91 0.15 0.13
C PHE A 111 -15.02 -1.05 -0.83
N THR A 112 -15.71 -0.88 -1.95
CA THR A 112 -16.03 -1.98 -2.89
C THR A 112 -14.85 -2.49 -3.71
N ASN A 113 -13.86 -1.63 -3.97
CA ASN A 113 -12.77 -1.89 -4.93
C ASN A 113 -11.38 -1.97 -4.27
N VAL A 114 -11.34 -2.45 -3.01
CA VAL A 114 -10.13 -2.47 -2.19
C VAL A 114 -9.91 -3.86 -1.60
N SER A 115 -8.70 -4.41 -1.73
CA SER A 115 -8.34 -5.68 -1.11
C SER A 115 -8.07 -5.52 0.40
N LYS A 116 -8.21 -6.60 1.17
CA LYS A 116 -7.90 -6.58 2.62
C LYS A 116 -6.46 -6.15 2.90
N MET A 117 -5.52 -6.54 2.03
CA MET A 117 -4.11 -6.19 2.15
C MET A 117 -3.86 -4.70 1.88
N ALA A 118 -4.48 -4.14 0.84
CA ALA A 118 -4.39 -2.71 0.54
C ALA A 118 -4.96 -1.86 1.69
N MET A 119 -6.12 -2.24 2.22
CA MET A 119 -6.71 -1.59 3.40
C MET A 119 -5.79 -1.73 4.62
N LEU A 120 -5.22 -2.90 4.88
CA LEU A 120 -4.29 -3.09 5.99
C LEU A 120 -3.07 -2.16 5.89
N ASN A 121 -2.42 -2.10 4.72
CA ASN A 121 -1.32 -1.18 4.47
C ASN A 121 -1.74 0.28 4.66
N ARG A 122 -2.96 0.62 4.25
CA ARG A 122 -3.51 1.96 4.46
C ARG A 122 -3.68 2.30 5.94
N LEU A 123 -4.21 1.37 6.73
CA LEU A 123 -4.39 1.53 8.18
C LEU A 123 -3.04 1.65 8.91
N ILE A 124 -2.01 0.93 8.46
CA ILE A 124 -0.64 1.05 8.96
C ILE A 124 -0.09 2.44 8.62
N GLY A 125 -0.19 2.88 7.36
CA GLY A 125 0.28 4.20 6.92
C GLY A 125 -0.42 5.37 7.61
N LEU A 126 -1.65 5.19 8.09
CA LEU A 126 -2.39 6.18 8.88
C LEU A 126 -2.16 6.05 10.40
N ASN A 127 -1.26 5.17 10.85
CA ASN A 127 -0.99 4.87 12.26
C ASN A 127 -2.21 4.41 13.09
N LEU A 128 -3.23 3.87 12.42
CA LEU A 128 -4.44 3.30 13.03
C LEU A 128 -4.25 1.85 13.47
N VAL A 129 -3.39 1.11 12.76
CA VAL A 129 -2.93 -0.25 13.13
C VAL A 129 -1.43 -0.22 13.34
N ARG A 130 -0.97 -0.71 14.49
CA ARG A 130 0.45 -0.71 14.90
C ARG A 130 0.95 -2.11 15.22
N GLY A 131 2.27 -2.25 15.22
CA GLY A 131 2.95 -3.50 15.56
C GLY A 131 3.15 -4.44 14.38
N LEU A 132 2.91 -4.00 13.15
CA LEU A 132 3.21 -4.73 11.91
C LEU A 132 3.92 -3.82 10.90
N PRO A 133 4.88 -4.35 10.13
CA PRO A 133 5.43 -3.62 8.98
C PRO A 133 4.40 -3.57 7.84
N PHE A 134 4.67 -2.78 6.80
CA PHE A 134 3.91 -2.85 5.56
C PHE A 134 3.94 -4.27 4.99
N GLN A 135 2.78 -4.76 4.58
CA GLN A 135 2.61 -6.08 3.99
C GLN A 135 2.95 -6.00 2.50
N LYS A 136 3.60 -7.04 1.98
CA LYS A 136 3.96 -7.20 0.57
C LYS A 136 3.23 -8.40 -0.02
N SER A 137 2.95 -8.38 -1.31
CA SER A 137 2.30 -9.52 -1.97
C SER A 137 3.34 -10.60 -2.25
N ASN A 138 2.89 -11.86 -2.38
CA ASN A 138 3.76 -12.98 -2.70
C ASN A 138 4.45 -12.84 -4.08
N ALA A 139 3.86 -12.07 -5.01
CA ALA A 139 4.48 -11.77 -6.29
C ALA A 139 5.84 -11.05 -6.11
N THR A 140 5.90 -10.09 -5.19
CA THR A 140 7.13 -9.39 -4.80
C THR A 140 8.08 -10.26 -3.97
N GLN A 141 7.58 -11.32 -3.32
CA GLN A 141 8.35 -12.18 -2.42
C GLN A 141 9.03 -13.36 -3.15
N LYS A 142 8.41 -13.88 -4.22
CA LYS A 142 8.97 -14.97 -5.05
C LYS A 142 10.21 -14.52 -5.83
N GLN A 143 10.30 -13.24 -6.20
CA GLN A 143 11.47 -12.64 -6.84
C GLN A 143 12.73 -12.61 -5.96
N ARG A 144 12.61 -12.69 -4.61
CA ARG A 144 13.77 -12.64 -3.69
C ARG A 144 14.31 -14.01 -3.26
N ARG A 145 13.58 -15.11 -3.51
CA ARG A 145 13.96 -16.47 -3.11
C ARG A 145 14.65 -17.27 -4.22
N LYS A 146 14.74 -16.70 -5.42
CA LYS A 146 15.47 -17.24 -6.57
C LYS A 146 16.76 -16.45 -6.87
N SER A 147 17.21 -15.64 -5.90
CA SER A 147 18.45 -14.86 -5.95
C SER A 147 19.48 -15.52 -5.05
#